data_AF-A0A7V5MH48-F1
#
_entry.id   AF-A0A7V5MH48-F1
#
_cell.length_a   1.000
_cell.length_b   1.000
_cell.length_c   1.000
_cell.angle_alpha   90.00
_cell.angle_beta   90.00
_cell.angle_gamma   90.00
#
_symmetry.space_group_name_H-M   'P 1'
#
loop_
_entity.id
_entity.type
_entity.pdbx_description
1 polymer ?
#
loop_
_entity_poly.entity_id
_entity_poly.type
_entity_poly.pdbx_seq_one_letter_code
_entity_poly.pdbx_strand_id
1 'polypeptide(L)'
;MSWDTDEPSTSQVEYGQGTGSTYSQKTQEDTILKNNHSVVITNLSPSQVYHLRAVSKDSAGNVTNSIDNVTVTPKAVDSALDLVVSNLSEVFGFLKKGL
;
A
#
# COMPACT_ATOMS: atom_id res chain seq x y z
N MET A 1 1.51 5.60 4.28
CA MET A 1 0.86 6.89 3.98
C MET A 1 0.97 7.76 5.22
N SER A 2 1.29 9.03 5.06
CA SER A 2 1.45 9.97 6.17
C SER A 2 0.79 11.28 5.80
N TRP A 3 0.09 11.90 6.76
CA TRP A 3 -0.65 13.14 6.58
C TRP A 3 -0.81 13.85 7.92
N ASP A 4 -1.20 15.12 7.86
CA ASP A 4 -1.50 15.93 9.03
C ASP A 4 -2.96 16.43 8.99
N THR A 5 -3.53 16.68 10.15
CA THR A 5 -4.82 17.34 10.33
C THR A 5 -4.67 18.59 11.21
N ASP A 6 -5.54 19.56 11.00
CA ASP A 6 -5.63 20.78 11.81
C ASP A 6 -6.24 20.53 13.20
N GLU A 7 -7.03 19.47 13.34
CA GLU A 7 -7.60 19.02 14.62
C GLU A 7 -7.22 17.58 14.97
N PRO A 8 -7.12 17.21 16.26
CA PRO A 8 -6.85 15.84 16.67
C PRO A 8 -7.91 14.85 16.16
N SER A 9 -7.47 13.84 15.43
CA SER A 9 -8.35 12.89 14.76
C SER A 9 -7.80 11.45 14.78
N THR A 10 -8.66 10.47 14.46
CA THR A 10 -8.25 9.08 14.26
C THR A 10 -7.47 8.91 12.95
N SER A 11 -6.79 7.77 12.79
CA SER A 11 -6.01 7.46 11.58
C SER A 11 -6.52 6.19 10.91
N GLN A 12 -6.99 6.29 9.67
CA GLN A 12 -7.33 5.14 8.83
C GLN A 12 -7.02 5.45 7.37
N VAL A 13 -6.71 4.41 6.58
CA VAL A 13 -6.59 4.52 5.13
C VAL A 13 -7.58 3.57 4.47
N GLU A 14 -8.33 4.10 3.52
CA GLU A 14 -9.12 3.32 2.56
C GLU A 14 -8.36 3.22 1.24
N TYR A 15 -8.37 2.04 0.61
CA TYR A 15 -7.59 1.77 -0.58
C TYR A 15 -8.24 0.71 -1.48
N GLY A 16 -7.79 0.65 -2.72
CA GLY A 16 -8.29 -0.26 -3.75
C GLY A 16 -7.30 -0.41 -4.91
N GLN A 17 -7.39 -1.51 -5.64
CA GLN A 17 -6.52 -1.77 -6.78
C GLN A 17 -7.02 -1.02 -8.02
N GLY A 18 -6.09 -0.46 -8.80
CA GLY A 18 -6.36 0.30 -10.01
C GLY A 18 -6.60 1.78 -9.73
N THR A 19 -7.28 2.43 -10.68
CA THR A 19 -7.75 3.82 -10.57
C THR A 19 -9.28 3.82 -10.50
N GLY A 20 -9.88 4.62 -9.64
CA GLY A 20 -11.34 4.70 -9.55
C GLY A 20 -11.82 5.48 -8.34
N SER A 21 -13.11 5.32 -8.01
CA SER A 21 -13.75 6.04 -6.89
C SER A 21 -14.21 5.14 -5.74
N THR A 22 -14.03 3.81 -5.88
CA THR A 22 -14.46 2.82 -4.90
C THR A 22 -13.28 2.22 -4.16
N TYR A 23 -13.22 2.43 -2.84
CA TYR A 23 -12.18 1.88 -1.98
C TYR A 23 -12.67 0.57 -1.36
N SER A 24 -12.21 -0.56 -1.89
CA SER A 24 -12.71 -1.89 -1.50
C SER A 24 -12.11 -2.42 -0.20
N GLN A 25 -11.05 -1.80 0.30
CA GLN A 25 -10.33 -2.21 1.51
C GLN A 25 -10.10 -1.02 2.44
N LYS A 26 -9.92 -1.31 3.72
CA LYS A 26 -9.54 -0.32 4.74
C LYS A 26 -8.59 -0.91 5.76
N THR A 27 -7.66 -0.11 6.25
CA THR A 27 -6.81 -0.49 7.37
C THR A 27 -7.63 -0.55 8.66
N GLN A 28 -7.07 -1.16 9.70
CA GLN A 28 -7.60 -0.93 11.05
C GLN A 28 -7.53 0.56 11.39
N GLU A 29 -8.56 1.07 12.06
CA GLU A 29 -8.59 2.44 12.57
C GLU A 29 -7.71 2.53 13.82
N ASP A 30 -6.74 3.45 13.82
CA ASP A 30 -6.05 3.89 15.03
C ASP A 30 -6.90 4.99 15.68
N THR A 31 -7.49 4.67 16.83
CA THR A 31 -8.42 5.55 17.54
C THR A 31 -7.72 6.62 18.39
N ILE A 32 -6.39 6.63 18.45
CA ILE A 32 -5.63 7.67 19.16
C ILE A 32 -5.75 8.98 18.38
N LEU A 33 -6.34 10.00 19.03
CA LEU A 33 -6.49 11.33 18.47
C LEU A 33 -5.15 12.07 18.46
N LYS A 34 -4.71 12.44 17.26
CA LYS A 34 -3.45 13.17 17.01
C LYS A 34 -3.58 14.03 15.75
N ASN A 35 -2.63 14.93 15.55
CA ASN A 35 -2.55 15.77 14.36
C ASN A 35 -1.63 15.19 13.28
N ASN A 36 -0.69 14.31 13.65
CA ASN A 36 0.27 13.72 12.72
C ASN A 36 -0.01 12.22 12.59
N HIS A 37 -0.21 11.76 11.37
CA HIS A 37 -0.68 10.40 11.09
C HIS A 37 0.33 9.63 10.26
N SER A 38 0.42 8.33 10.54
CA SER A 38 1.17 7.40 9.71
C SER A 38 0.51 6.04 9.77
N VAL A 39 0.18 5.51 8.60
CA VAL A 39 -0.44 4.19 8.42
C VAL A 39 0.37 3.39 7.41
N VAL A 40 0.76 2.19 7.82
CA VAL A 40 1.42 1.20 6.96
C VAL A 40 0.36 0.27 6.37
N ILE A 41 0.40 0.10 5.06
CA ILE A 41 -0.49 -0.82 4.33
C ILE A 41 0.38 -1.98 3.85
N THR A 42 0.04 -3.20 4.24
CA THR A 42 0.80 -4.42 3.93
C THR A 42 0.06 -5.32 2.95
N ASN A 43 0.74 -6.36 2.45
CA ASN A 43 0.15 -7.39 1.60
C ASN A 43 -0.46 -6.86 0.29
N LEU A 44 0.07 -5.76 -0.24
CA LEU A 44 -0.30 -5.27 -1.56
C LEU A 44 0.41 -6.09 -2.63
N SER A 45 -0.30 -6.36 -3.73
CA SER A 45 0.30 -7.03 -4.89
C SER A 45 1.42 -6.15 -5.46
N PRO A 46 2.59 -6.72 -5.80
CA PRO A 46 3.69 -5.97 -6.40
C PRO A 46 3.36 -5.51 -7.83
N SER A 47 4.08 -4.49 -8.31
CA SER A 47 3.93 -3.94 -9.67
C SER A 47 2.50 -3.50 -10.02
N GLN A 48 1.73 -3.07 -9.04
CA GLN A 48 0.30 -2.83 -9.20
C GLN A 48 -0.06 -1.41 -8.79
N VAL A 49 -0.93 -0.77 -9.58
CA VAL A 49 -1.52 0.53 -9.25
C VAL A 49 -2.53 0.35 -8.12
N TYR A 50 -2.48 1.25 -7.14
CA TYR A 50 -3.47 1.40 -6.08
C TYR A 50 -3.87 2.87 -5.95
N HIS A 51 -5.16 3.09 -5.67
CA HIS A 51 -5.68 4.38 -5.22
C HIS A 51 -5.94 4.32 -3.70
N LEU A 52 -5.77 5.44 -3.01
CA LEU A 52 -5.80 5.49 -1.56
C LEU A 52 -6.24 6.86 -1.05
N ARG A 53 -7.01 6.87 0.02
CA ARG A 53 -7.38 8.09 0.75
C ARG A 53 -7.25 7.89 2.25
N ALA A 54 -6.83 8.95 2.93
CA ALA A 54 -6.91 9.01 4.39
C ALA A 54 -8.36 9.26 4.82
N VAL A 55 -8.75 8.64 5.94
CA VAL A 55 -10.01 8.84 6.64
C VAL A 55 -9.67 9.23 8.08
N SER A 56 -10.13 10.40 8.50
CA SER A 56 -9.88 10.95 9.82
C SER A 56 -11.21 11.31 10.48
N LYS A 57 -11.38 10.89 11.74
CA LYS A 57 -12.56 11.17 12.54
C LYS A 57 -12.17 11.92 13.81
N ASP A 58 -12.77 13.07 14.07
CA ASP A 58 -12.50 13.86 15.28
C ASP A 58 -13.23 13.28 16.52
N SER A 59 -13.04 13.90 17.68
CA SER A 59 -13.72 13.50 18.92
C SER A 59 -15.24 13.71 18.90
N ALA A 60 -15.75 14.59 18.04
CA ALA A 60 -17.18 14.84 17.87
C ALA A 60 -17.82 13.83 16.89
N GLY A 61 -17.02 13.02 16.20
CA GLY A 61 -17.47 12.04 15.22
C GLY A 61 -17.57 12.61 13.79
N ASN A 62 -17.09 13.83 13.53
CA ASN A 62 -17.02 14.35 12.17
C ASN A 62 -15.95 13.58 11.39
N VAL A 63 -16.30 13.11 10.20
CA VAL A 63 -15.41 12.31 9.34
C VAL A 63 -15.01 13.14 8.12
N THR A 64 -13.70 13.24 7.89
CA THR A 64 -13.12 13.90 6.72
C THR A 64 -12.24 12.91 5.97
N ASN A 65 -12.34 12.96 4.64
CA ASN A 65 -11.54 12.16 3.73
C ASN A 65 -10.56 13.05 2.97
N SER A 66 -9.34 12.57 2.75
CA SER A 66 -8.41 13.26 1.84
C SER A 66 -8.88 13.16 0.39
N ILE A 67 -8.24 13.95 -0.46
CA ILE A 67 -8.24 13.69 -1.91
C ILE A 67 -7.68 12.28 -2.20
N ASP A 68 -8.01 11.76 -3.38
CA ASP A 68 -7.45 10.50 -3.85
C ASP A 68 -5.95 10.64 -4.14
N ASN A 69 -5.20 9.62 -3.75
CA ASN A 69 -3.77 9.49 -4.02
C ASN A 69 -3.54 8.17 -4.76
N VAL A 70 -2.87 8.23 -5.90
CA VAL A 70 -2.55 7.04 -6.70
C VAL A 70 -1.07 6.72 -6.57
N THR A 71 -0.74 5.46 -6.35
CA THR A 71 0.62 4.97 -6.26
C THR A 71 0.79 3.64 -6.99
N VAL A 72 2.03 3.30 -7.33
CA VAL A 72 2.40 2.00 -7.90
C VAL A 72 3.26 1.29 -6.88
N THR A 73 2.87 0.08 -6.50
CA THR A 73 3.68 -0.73 -5.59
C THR A 73 5.00 -1.12 -6.28
N PRO A 74 6.09 -1.24 -5.51
CA PRO A 74 7.36 -1.71 -6.06
C PRO A 74 7.19 -3.05 -6.78
N LYS A 75 8.09 -3.31 -7.72
CA LYS A 75 8.22 -4.67 -8.27
C LYS A 75 8.53 -5.62 -7.12
N ALA A 76 8.08 -6.86 -7.25
CA ALA A 76 8.57 -7.92 -6.39
C ALA A 76 10.10 -7.90 -6.51
N VAL A 77 10.79 -7.81 -5.38
CA VAL A 77 12.19 -8.19 -5.37
C VAL A 77 12.18 -9.68 -5.65
N ASP A 78 12.73 -10.10 -6.78
CA ASP A 78 12.95 -11.52 -7.03
C ASP A 78 13.71 -12.06 -5.82
N SER A 79 13.31 -13.24 -5.33
CA SER A 79 14.06 -13.90 -4.26
C SER A 79 15.53 -13.88 -4.65
N ALA A 80 16.44 -13.55 -3.73
CA ALA A 80 17.87 -13.57 -4.04
C ALA A 80 18.28 -14.92 -4.66
N LEU A 81 17.58 -16.01 -4.26
CA LEU A 81 17.72 -17.32 -4.89
C LEU A 81 17.18 -17.36 -6.32
N ASP A 82 15.99 -16.81 -6.58
CA ASP A 82 15.40 -16.75 -7.93
C ASP A 82 16.25 -15.90 -8.87
N LEU A 83 16.80 -14.78 -8.39
CA LEU A 83 17.70 -13.93 -9.16
C LEU A 83 19.02 -14.65 -9.47
N VAL A 84 19.60 -15.36 -8.50
CA VAL A 84 20.81 -16.17 -8.71
C VAL A 84 20.53 -17.31 -9.69
N VAL A 85 19.45 -18.05 -9.51
CA VAL A 85 19.05 -19.14 -10.40
C VAL A 85 18.75 -18.61 -11.80
N SER A 86 18.08 -17.47 -11.94
CA SER A 86 17.81 -16.82 -13.23
C SER A 86 19.10 -16.41 -13.94
N ASN A 87 20.00 -15.68 -13.26
CA ASN A 87 21.29 -15.28 -13.83
C ASN A 87 22.13 -16.48 -14.23
N LEU A 88 22.18 -17.54 -13.40
CA LEU A 88 22.90 -18.76 -13.74
C LEU A 88 22.23 -19.50 -14.92
N SER A 89 20.89 -19.54 -14.98
CA SER A 89 20.13 -20.14 -16.08
C SER A 89 20.39 -19.42 -17.40
N GLU A 90 20.47 -18.10 -17.37
CA GLU A 90 20.70 -17.24 -18.54
C GLU A 90 22.15 -17.33 -19.02
N VAL A 91 23.11 -17.28 -18.11
CA VAL A 91 24.55 -17.36 -18.42
C VAL A 91 24.94 -18.74 -18.95
N PHE A 92 24.37 -19.80 -18.39
CA PHE A 92 24.85 -21.15 -18.67
C PHE A 92 23.87 -22.04 -19.44
N GLY A 93 22.62 -21.61 -19.66
CA GLY A 93 21.64 -22.27 -20.53
C GLY A 93 21.19 -23.68 -20.09
N PHE A 94 21.80 -24.29 -19.08
CA PHE A 94 21.58 -25.69 -18.73
C PHE A 94 20.35 -25.95 -17.86
N LEU A 95 19.73 -24.91 -17.29
CA LEU A 95 18.52 -25.06 -16.47
C LEU A 95 17.21 -25.13 -17.29
N LYS A 96 17.28 -25.06 -18.63
CA LYS A 96 16.09 -25.14 -19.53
C LYS A 96 15.60 -26.55 -19.85
N LYS A 97 16.12 -27.62 -19.23
CA LYS A 97 15.63 -28.99 -19.49
C LYS A 97 15.44 -29.79 -18.20
N GLY A 98 14.16 -30.03 -17.86
CA GLY A 98 13.77 -31.15 -17.00
C GLY A 98 12.70 -30.85 -15.97
N LEU A 99 11.47 -30.59 -16.41
CA LEU A 99 10.20 -31.03 -15.80
C LEU A 99 9.08 -30.87 -16.83
#